data_AF-E2BGX4-F1
#
_entry.id   AF-E2BGX4-F1
#
_cell.length_a   1.000
_cell.length_b   1.000
_cell.length_c   1.000
_cell.angle_alpha   90.00
_cell.angle_beta   90.00
_cell.angle_gamma   90.00
#
_symmetry.space_group_name_H-M   'P 1'
#
loop_
_entity.id
_entity.type
_entity.pdbx_description
1 polymer ?
#
loop_
_entity_poly.entity_id
_entity_poly.type
_entity_poly.pdbx_seq_one_letter_code
_entity_poly.pdbx_strand_id
1 'polypeptide(L)'
;MSTICSMGETNVESFAEKSGWQNVTTCGSIMSLSSYILTIPVHQRYQYSRETGGSVSVTLPMPRLLLGCQKRLKDHRISKINLCDPCVGLAAKWREIPYNVSNSESYEWSIPVGDSSLLTLVTYVTLLFTAVGAILIVCAIHVNVSKNHLKQD
;
A
#
# COMPACT_ATOMS: atom_id res chain seq x y z
N MET A 1 -18.72 16.21 -7.35
CA MET A 1 -18.30 15.43 -6.16
C MET A 1 -17.90 14.06 -6.67
N SER A 2 -16.69 13.60 -6.35
CA SER A 2 -16.21 12.26 -6.70
C SER A 2 -16.44 11.30 -5.53
N THR A 3 -16.78 10.06 -5.85
CA THR A 3 -16.93 8.98 -4.88
C THR A 3 -15.89 7.92 -5.17
N ILE A 4 -15.29 7.37 -4.11
CA ILE A 4 -14.27 6.33 -4.20
C ILE A 4 -14.77 5.14 -3.40
N CYS A 5 -14.65 3.95 -3.97
CA CYS A 5 -14.92 2.71 -3.29
C CYS A 5 -13.81 1.71 -3.58
N SER A 6 -13.69 0.71 -2.70
CA SER A 6 -12.70 -0.34 -2.80
C SER A 6 -13.36 -1.69 -2.49
N MET A 7 -13.00 -2.70 -3.27
CA MET A 7 -13.36 -4.10 -3.03
C MET A 7 -12.10 -4.95 -3.02
N GLY A 8 -11.96 -5.78 -2.00
CA GLY A 8 -10.80 -6.65 -1.83
C GLY A 8 -10.32 -6.64 -0.39
N GLU A 9 -9.08 -7.06 -0.19
CA GLU A 9 -8.52 -7.23 1.14
C GLU A 9 -8.31 -5.89 1.86
N THR A 10 -8.67 -5.84 3.15
CA THR A 10 -8.55 -4.65 4.01
C THR A 10 -7.34 -4.70 4.93
N ASN A 11 -6.67 -5.85 5.05
CA ASN A 11 -5.52 -5.99 5.93
C ASN A 11 -4.27 -5.33 5.33
N VAL A 12 -4.04 -4.07 5.69
CA VAL A 12 -2.92 -3.25 5.22
C VAL A 12 -1.57 -3.67 5.81
N GLU A 13 -1.56 -4.46 6.87
CA GLU A 13 -0.34 -4.89 7.58
C GLU A 13 0.28 -6.17 7.01
N SER A 14 -0.43 -6.85 6.11
CA SER A 14 0.07 -8.07 5.48
C SER A 14 1.08 -7.74 4.37
N PHE A 15 2.16 -8.52 4.33
CA PHE A 15 3.15 -8.48 3.26
C PHE A 15 2.51 -8.62 1.89
N ALA A 16 3.10 -7.95 0.90
CA ALA A 16 2.59 -7.91 -0.47
C ALA A 16 2.35 -9.32 -1.05
N GLU A 17 3.23 -10.27 -0.78
CA GLU A 17 3.17 -11.64 -1.28
C GLU A 17 2.02 -12.47 -0.69
N LYS A 18 1.51 -12.06 0.48
CA LYS A 18 0.34 -12.68 1.12
C LYS A 18 -0.94 -11.90 0.87
N SER A 19 -0.83 -10.71 0.29
CA SER A 19 -1.97 -9.85 0.06
C SER A 19 -2.71 -10.22 -1.22
N GLY A 20 -4.03 -10.21 -1.13
CA GLY A 20 -4.93 -10.28 -2.26
C GLY A 20 -5.00 -8.96 -3.02
N TRP A 21 -5.56 -9.03 -4.23
CA TRP A 21 -5.76 -7.87 -5.08
C TRP A 21 -6.86 -6.97 -4.50
N GLN A 22 -6.69 -5.66 -4.68
CA GLN A 22 -7.69 -4.67 -4.32
C GLN A 22 -8.14 -3.91 -5.58
N ASN A 23 -9.44 -3.92 -5.84
CA ASN A 23 -10.06 -3.18 -6.92
C ASN A 23 -10.59 -1.86 -6.37
N VAL A 24 -9.99 -0.75 -6.81
CA VAL A 24 -10.43 0.60 -6.46
C VAL A 24 -11.20 1.18 -7.64
N THR A 25 -12.41 1.68 -7.38
CA THR A 25 -13.19 2.42 -8.39
C THR A 25 -13.40 3.84 -7.91
N THR A 26 -13.09 4.79 -8.78
CA THR A 26 -13.44 6.21 -8.59
C THR A 26 -14.47 6.58 -9.64
N CYS A 27 -15.58 7.17 -9.19
CA CYS A 27 -16.66 7.62 -10.06
C CYS A 27 -17.08 9.05 -9.71
N GLY A 28 -17.63 9.75 -10.69
CA GLY A 28 -18.11 11.13 -10.50
C GLY A 28 -18.90 11.60 -11.70
N SER A 29 -19.71 12.64 -11.49
CA SER A 29 -20.44 13.29 -12.57
C SER A 29 -19.48 14.07 -13.46
N ILE A 30 -19.64 13.92 -14.77
CA ILE A 30 -18.93 14.72 -15.76
C ILE A 30 -19.53 16.12 -15.73
N MET A 31 -18.79 17.08 -15.18
CA MET A 31 -19.10 18.50 -15.35
C MET A 31 -18.56 18.95 -16.72
N SER A 32 -19.12 20.03 -17.29
CA SER A 32 -18.81 20.56 -18.64
C SER A 32 -17.35 21.06 -18.82
N LEU A 33 -16.43 20.67 -17.96
CA LEU A 33 -15.01 20.98 -18.04
C LEU A 33 -14.34 20.05 -19.04
N SER A 34 -13.45 20.61 -19.86
CA SER A 34 -12.71 19.90 -20.91
C SER A 34 -11.62 18.96 -20.37
N SER A 35 -11.27 19.04 -19.08
CA SER A 35 -10.24 18.22 -18.45
C SER A 35 -10.60 17.84 -17.01
N TYR A 36 -10.15 16.66 -16.59
CA TYR A 36 -10.30 16.15 -15.23
C TYR A 36 -8.96 15.59 -14.75
N ILE A 37 -8.56 15.97 -13.54
CA ILE A 37 -7.35 15.45 -12.89
C ILE A 37 -7.78 14.46 -11.83
N LEU A 38 -7.30 13.22 -11.96
CA LEU A 38 -7.51 12.16 -10.98
C LEU A 38 -6.19 11.87 -10.27
N THR A 39 -6.15 12.09 -8.97
CA THR A 39 -5.01 11.75 -8.10
C THR A 39 -5.38 10.54 -7.26
N ILE A 40 -4.62 9.44 -7.37
CA ILE A 40 -4.82 8.22 -6.60
C ILE A 40 -3.59 8.02 -5.70
N PRO A 41 -3.71 8.13 -4.36
CA PRO A 41 -2.61 7.78 -3.48
C PRO A 41 -2.43 6.25 -3.49
N VAL A 42 -1.20 5.81 -3.71
CA VAL A 42 -0.84 4.39 -3.68
C VAL A 42 0.02 4.16 -2.44
N HIS A 43 -0.46 3.31 -1.54
CA HIS A 43 0.32 2.85 -0.39
C HIS A 43 0.98 1.52 -0.76
N GLN A 44 2.31 1.53 -0.76
CA GLN A 44 3.10 0.33 -0.98
C GLN A 44 3.14 -0.54 0.27
N ARG A 45 2.88 -1.83 0.11
CA ARG A 45 3.02 -2.83 1.18
C ARG A 45 4.47 -3.28 1.34
N TYR A 46 4.82 -3.70 2.55
CA TYR A 46 6.10 -4.35 2.82
C TYR A 46 6.22 -5.63 1.98
N GLN A 47 7.40 -5.81 1.39
CA GLN A 47 7.78 -7.01 0.68
C GLN A 47 8.60 -7.91 1.61
N TYR A 48 8.65 -9.21 1.34
CA TYR A 48 9.62 -10.06 2.01
C TYR A 48 11.05 -9.65 1.70
N SER A 49 11.92 -9.89 2.67
CA SER A 49 13.36 -9.82 2.44
C SER A 49 13.78 -10.89 1.42
N ARG A 50 14.86 -10.58 0.70
CA ARG A 50 15.46 -11.49 -0.28
C ARG A 50 16.90 -11.77 0.10
N GLU A 51 17.40 -12.92 -0.34
CA GLU A 51 18.82 -13.24 -0.24
C GLU A 51 19.60 -12.17 -1.02
N THR A 52 20.60 -11.55 -0.39
CA THR A 52 21.38 -10.39 -0.90
C THR A 52 20.60 -9.07 -1.02
N GLY A 53 19.34 -9.03 -0.58
CA GLY A 53 18.49 -7.82 -0.59
C GLY A 53 18.15 -7.35 -2.00
N GLY A 54 18.43 -6.08 -2.28
CA GLY A 54 18.24 -5.46 -3.60
C GLY A 54 16.90 -4.74 -3.74
N SER A 55 16.28 -4.84 -4.92
CA SER A 55 15.02 -4.18 -5.22
C SER A 55 14.05 -5.10 -5.96
N VAL A 56 12.77 -4.85 -5.76
CA VAL A 56 11.65 -5.54 -6.40
C VAL A 56 10.86 -4.53 -7.20
N SER A 57 10.62 -4.86 -8.46
CA SER A 57 9.75 -4.09 -9.33
C SER A 57 8.29 -4.42 -9.08
N VAL A 58 7.48 -3.39 -8.82
CA VAL A 58 6.02 -3.49 -8.74
C VAL A 58 5.42 -2.70 -9.88
N THR A 59 4.63 -3.37 -10.71
CA THR A 59 3.93 -2.73 -11.83
C THR A 59 2.57 -2.22 -11.38
N LEU A 60 2.31 -0.93 -11.56
CA LEU A 60 0.97 -0.37 -11.41
C LEU A 60 0.24 -0.46 -12.75
N PRO A 61 -0.86 -1.23 -12.83
CA PRO A 61 -1.61 -1.35 -14.07
C PRO A 61 -2.27 -0.03 -14.42
N MET A 62 -2.37 0.27 -15.71
CA MET A 62 -3.14 1.44 -16.16
C MET A 62 -4.60 1.32 -15.75
N PRO A 63 -5.22 2.42 -15.26
CA PRO A 63 -6.64 2.40 -14.94
C PRO A 63 -7.48 2.18 -16.20
N ARG A 64 -8.71 1.71 -16.03
CA ARG A 64 -9.67 1.65 -17.14
C ARG A 64 -10.62 2.82 -17.03
N LEU A 65 -10.79 3.58 -18.10
CA LEU A 65 -11.74 4.69 -18.14
C LEU A 65 -13.11 4.18 -18.58
N LEU A 66 -14.11 4.40 -17.72
CA LEU A 66 -15.47 3.98 -17.97
C LEU A 66 -16.41 5.19 -18.02
N LEU A 67 -17.30 5.19 -19.01
CA LEU A 67 -18.37 6.16 -19.15
C LEU A 67 -19.71 5.51 -18.82
N GLY A 68 -20.41 6.06 -17.82
CA GLY A 68 -21.80 5.72 -17.52
C GLY A 68 -22.72 6.43 -18.51
N CYS A 69 -23.57 5.69 -19.22
CA CYS A 69 -24.48 6.28 -20.20
C CYS A 69 -25.93 5.96 -19.89
N GLN A 70 -26.79 7.00 -19.88
CA GLN A 70 -28.24 6.79 -19.88
C GLN A 70 -28.77 6.34 -21.25
N LYS A 71 -28.12 6.75 -22.34
CA LYS A 71 -28.48 6.41 -23.73
C LYS A 71 -27.50 5.40 -24.33
N ARG A 72 -27.97 4.60 -25.30
CA ARG A 72 -27.14 3.58 -25.96
C ARG A 72 -26.11 4.22 -26.90
N LEU A 73 -24.83 4.16 -26.53
CA LEU A 73 -23.72 4.35 -27.46
C LEU A 73 -23.51 3.04 -28.24
N LYS A 74 -23.68 3.06 -29.56
CA LYS A 74 -23.59 1.85 -30.41
C LYS A 74 -22.14 1.38 -30.60
N ASP A 75 -21.19 2.30 -30.57
CA ASP A 75 -19.81 2.05 -31.02
C ASP A 75 -18.86 1.56 -29.92
N HIS A 76 -19.33 1.49 -28.67
CA HIS A 76 -18.50 1.10 -27.53
C HIS A 76 -19.07 -0.14 -26.84
N ARG A 77 -18.24 -1.09 -26.44
CA ARG A 77 -18.69 -2.31 -25.75
C ARG A 77 -19.15 -2.00 -24.33
N ILE A 78 -20.16 -2.73 -23.85
CA ILE A 78 -20.54 -2.68 -22.43
C ILE A 78 -19.42 -3.39 -21.64
N SER A 79 -18.91 -2.70 -20.64
CA SER A 79 -17.89 -3.24 -19.74
C SER A 79 -18.48 -4.36 -18.90
N LYS A 80 -17.69 -5.44 -18.72
CA LYS A 80 -18.00 -6.56 -17.82
C LYS A 80 -17.28 -6.41 -16.47
N ILE A 81 -16.66 -5.27 -16.21
CA ILE A 81 -15.92 -5.02 -14.97
C ILE A 81 -16.92 -4.88 -13.83
N ASN A 82 -16.68 -5.61 -12.74
CA ASN A 82 -17.41 -5.43 -11.49
C ASN A 82 -16.92 -4.16 -10.81
N LEU A 83 -17.76 -3.13 -10.80
CA LEU A 83 -17.52 -1.90 -10.06
C LEU A 83 -18.03 -2.07 -8.63
N CYS A 84 -17.40 -1.39 -7.69
CA CYS A 84 -17.85 -1.39 -6.30
C CYS A 84 -19.02 -0.41 -6.07
N ASP A 85 -19.78 -0.66 -5.00
CA ASP A 85 -20.79 0.28 -4.52
C ASP A 85 -20.13 1.50 -3.87
N PRO A 86 -20.65 2.73 -4.08
CA PRO A 86 -21.91 3.05 -4.79
C PRO A 86 -21.74 3.31 -6.30
N CYS A 87 -20.52 3.17 -6.85
CA CYS A 87 -20.24 3.52 -8.24
C CYS A 87 -21.05 2.69 -9.24
N VAL A 88 -21.23 1.40 -8.99
CA VAL A 88 -22.02 0.52 -9.86
C VAL A 88 -23.46 1.03 -10.06
N GLY A 89 -24.06 1.61 -9.02
CA GLY A 89 -25.44 2.12 -9.03
C GLY A 89 -25.66 3.43 -9.77
N LEU A 90 -24.60 4.16 -10.13
CA LEU A 90 -24.73 5.48 -10.77
C LEU A 90 -25.16 5.41 -12.25
N ALA A 91 -24.95 4.26 -12.91
CA ALA A 91 -25.37 4.07 -14.29
C ALA A 91 -25.77 2.62 -14.55
N ALA A 92 -26.83 2.42 -15.33
CA ALA A 92 -27.29 1.08 -15.71
C ALA A 92 -26.30 0.32 -16.60
N LYS A 93 -25.47 1.05 -17.37
CA LYS A 93 -24.46 0.47 -18.26
C LYS A 93 -23.20 1.32 -18.27
N TRP A 94 -22.08 0.67 -18.00
CA TRP A 94 -20.73 1.23 -18.09
C TRP A 94 -20.06 0.79 -19.38
N ARG A 95 -19.37 1.70 -20.06
CA ARG A 95 -18.66 1.41 -21.31
C ARG A 95 -17.21 1.85 -21.20
N GLU A 96 -16.32 1.00 -21.67
CA GLU A 96 -14.89 1.31 -21.70
C GLU A 96 -14.60 2.25 -22.86
N ILE A 97 -13.94 3.36 -22.54
CA ILE A 97 -13.60 4.43 -23.49
C ILE A 97 -12.07 4.47 -23.64
N PRO A 98 -11.55 4.48 -24.88
CA PRO A 98 -10.12 4.65 -25.08
C PRO A 98 -9.67 6.04 -24.61
N TYR A 99 -8.50 6.11 -23.99
CA TYR A 99 -7.91 7.37 -23.56
C TYR A 99 -6.39 7.28 -23.73
N ASN A 100 -5.75 8.44 -23.92
CA ASN A 100 -4.30 8.54 -24.03
C ASN A 100 -3.74 9.06 -22.71
N VAL A 101 -2.75 8.37 -22.18
CA VAL A 101 -1.92 8.85 -21.06
C VAL A 101 -0.68 9.47 -21.66
N SER A 102 -0.25 10.62 -21.12
CA SER A 102 0.95 11.32 -21.59
C SER A 102 2.25 10.50 -21.44
N ASN A 103 2.23 9.42 -20.65
CA ASN A 103 3.29 8.41 -20.54
C ASN A 103 2.65 7.01 -20.62
N SER A 104 2.73 6.36 -21.77
CA SER A 104 1.98 5.13 -22.09
C SER A 104 2.63 3.82 -21.62
N GLU A 105 3.68 3.89 -20.82
CA GLU A 105 4.31 2.71 -20.24
C GLU A 105 3.67 2.39 -18.89
N SER A 106 3.47 1.10 -18.62
CA SER A 106 3.04 0.66 -17.30
C SER A 106 4.02 1.19 -16.25
N TYR A 107 3.53 1.90 -15.25
CA TYR A 107 4.40 2.50 -14.25
C TYR A 107 5.06 1.39 -13.42
N GLU A 108 6.37 1.23 -13.59
CA GLU A 108 7.17 0.30 -12.83
C GLU A 108 7.82 1.02 -11.65
N TRP A 109 7.50 0.57 -10.44
CA TRP A 109 8.05 1.10 -9.21
C TRP A 109 9.07 0.13 -8.64
N SER A 110 10.35 0.49 -8.71
CA SER A 110 11.42 -0.26 -8.05
C SER A 110 11.47 0.08 -6.56
N ILE A 111 11.37 -0.94 -5.72
CA ILE A 111 11.23 -0.83 -4.26
C ILE A 111 12.37 -1.58 -3.58
N PRO A 112 13.08 -0.98 -2.61
CA PRO A 112 14.12 -1.68 -1.87
C PRO A 112 13.53 -2.76 -0.96
N VAL A 113 14.20 -3.91 -0.87
CA VAL A 113 13.83 -5.01 0.03
C VAL A 113 14.98 -5.36 0.97
N GLY A 114 14.63 -5.87 2.15
CA GLY A 114 15.62 -6.24 3.16
C GLY A 114 16.49 -7.41 2.70
N ASP A 115 17.73 -7.45 3.19
CA ASP A 115 18.65 -8.56 2.94
C ASP A 115 18.49 -9.63 4.03
N SER A 116 17.97 -10.80 3.65
CA SER A 116 17.78 -11.91 4.58
C SER A 116 19.10 -12.58 4.99
N SER A 117 20.19 -12.40 4.24
CA SER A 117 21.50 -12.98 4.57
C SER A 117 22.12 -12.35 5.82
N LEU A 118 21.75 -11.11 6.13
CA LEU A 118 22.23 -10.36 7.30
C LEU A 118 21.42 -10.65 8.56
N LEU A 119 20.32 -11.41 8.47
CA LEU A 119 19.39 -11.63 9.58
C LEU A 119 20.10 -12.18 10.82
N THR A 120 20.95 -13.19 10.64
CA THR A 120 21.70 -13.84 11.73
C THR A 120 22.64 -12.85 12.41
N LEU A 121 23.37 -12.06 11.62
CA LEU A 121 24.29 -11.03 12.14
C LEU A 121 23.54 -9.97 12.95
N VAL A 122 22.48 -9.41 12.37
CA VAL A 122 21.63 -8.42 13.03
C VAL A 122 21.07 -8.99 14.34
N THR A 123 20.58 -10.22 14.32
CA THR A 123 20.03 -10.88 15.51
C THR A 123 21.06 -11.00 16.62
N TYR A 124 22.29 -11.46 16.32
CA TYR A 124 23.35 -11.58 17.33
C TYR A 124 23.79 -10.23 17.90
N VAL A 125 23.95 -9.23 17.03
CA VAL A 125 24.34 -7.87 17.45
C VAL A 125 23.25 -7.27 18.33
N THR A 126 21.98 -7.33 17.90
CA THR A 126 20.84 -6.87 18.69
C THR A 126 20.79 -7.57 20.04
N LEU A 127 20.89 -8.91 20.07
CA LEU A 127 20.87 -9.68 21.31
C LEU A 127 21.99 -9.27 22.26
N LEU A 128 23.21 -9.10 21.76
CA LEU A 128 24.36 -8.68 22.55
C LEU A 128 24.12 -7.32 23.19
N PHE A 129 23.73 -6.32 22.40
CA PHE A 129 23.44 -4.97 22.91
C PHE A 129 22.27 -4.96 23.88
N THR A 130 21.21 -5.73 23.62
CA THR A 130 20.08 -5.88 24.54
C THR A 130 20.52 -6.51 25.86
N ALA A 131 21.35 -7.55 25.84
CA ALA A 131 21.86 -8.20 27.05
C ALA A 131 22.76 -7.26 27.87
N VAL A 132 23.71 -6.58 27.22
CA VAL A 132 24.58 -5.59 27.88
C VAL A 132 23.74 -4.46 28.47
N GLY A 133 22.79 -3.92 27.71
CA GLY A 133 21.88 -2.88 28.19
C GLY A 133 21.07 -3.33 29.41
N ALA A 134 20.53 -4.54 29.38
CA ALA A 134 19.80 -5.11 30.52
C ALA A 134 20.67 -5.26 31.77
N ILE A 135 21.91 -5.74 31.62
CA ILE A 135 22.87 -5.86 32.73
C ILE A 135 23.17 -4.48 33.34
N LEU A 136 23.42 -3.48 32.50
CA LEU A 136 23.70 -2.11 32.97
C LEU A 136 22.52 -1.51 33.75
N ILE A 137 21.28 -1.73 33.28
CA ILE A 137 20.07 -1.29 33.98
C ILE A 137 19.97 -1.97 35.34
N VAL A 138 20.15 -3.29 35.40
CA VAL A 138 20.11 -4.06 36.66
C VAL A 138 21.18 -3.56 37.64
N CYS A 139 22.42 -3.37 37.17
CA CYS A 139 23.51 -2.81 37.97
C CYS A 139 23.17 -1.40 38.49
N ALA A 140 22.62 -0.53 37.65
CA ALA A 140 22.24 0.82 38.06
C ALA A 140 21.15 0.81 39.14
N ILE A 141 20.16 -0.08 39.02
CA ILE A 141 19.11 -0.27 40.03
C ILE A 141 19.74 -0.75 41.35
N HIS A 142 20.59 -1.77 41.32
CA HIS A 142 21.25 -2.29 42.53
C HIS A 142 22.10 -1.24 43.24
N VAL A 143 22.90 -0.47 42.49
CA VAL A 143 23.71 0.62 43.06
C VAL A 143 22.83 1.70 43.69
N ASN A 144 21.73 2.07 43.03
CA ASN A 144 20.82 3.07 43.57
C ASN A 144 20.12 2.59 44.86
N VAL A 145 19.63 1.34 44.88
CA VAL A 145 19.01 0.73 46.06
C VAL A 145 20.02 0.67 47.22
N SER A 146 21.24 0.21 46.98
CA SER A 146 22.29 0.14 47.99
C SER A 146 22.64 1.54 48.57
N LYS A 147 22.74 2.56 47.72
CA LYS A 147 22.99 3.95 48.17
C LYS A 147 21.84 4.54 49.00
N ASN A 148 20.59 4.17 48.71
CA ASN A 148 19.44 4.65 49.47
C ASN A 148 19.33 3.95 50.83
N HIS A 149 19.67 2.66 50.93
CA HIS A 149 19.78 1.97 52.21
C HIS A 149 20.86 2.58 53.11
N LEU A 150 22.03 2.91 52.56
CA LEU A 150 23.15 3.50 53.33
C LEU A 150 22.87 4.92 53.86
N LYS A 151 21.80 5.59 53.39
CA LYS A 151 21.38 6.92 53.85
C LYS A 151 20.32 6.87 54.94
N GLN A 152 19.76 5.69 55.25
CA GLN A 152 18.73 5.50 56.27
C GLN A 152 19.28 5.00 57.61
N ASP A 153 20.57 4.63 57.67
CA ASP A 153 21.33 4.37 58.89
C ASP A 153 22.12 5.62 59.32
#